data_AF-A0A8S2RWP2-F1
#
_entry.id   AF-A0A8S2RWP2-F1
#
_cell.length_a   1.000
_cell.length_b   1.000
_cell.length_c   1.000
_cell.angle_alpha   90.00
_cell.angle_beta   90.00
_cell.angle_gamma   90.00
#
_symmetry.space_group_name_H-M   'P 1'
#
loop_
_entity.id
_entity.type
_entity.pdbx_description
1 polymer ?
#
loop_
_entity_poly.entity_id
_entity_poly.type
_entity_poly.pdbx_seq_one_letter_code
_entity_poly.pdbx_strand_id
1 'polypeptide(L)' 'MSKEVIKHGHKYDASWIVRPMYADETIETLLCGHSERLAMAAHFIHDRKPKRIQLTKNLRICGDCHRVTKLIALIYQ' A
#
# COMPACT_ATOMS: atom_id res chain seq x y z
N MET A 1 -2.20 -1.43 -7.22
CA MET A 1 -2.72 -0.29 -6.41
C MET A 1 -3.41 0.70 -7.34
N SER A 2 -4.40 1.47 -6.89
CA SER A 2 -5.21 2.29 -7.81
C SER A 2 -4.43 3.48 -8.38
N LYS A 3 -4.66 3.79 -9.67
CA LYS A 3 -4.19 5.02 -10.33
C LYS A 3 -4.59 6.28 -9.54
N GLU A 4 -5.65 6.19 -8.75
CA GLU A 4 -6.16 7.28 -7.92
C GLU A 4 -5.16 7.70 -6.83
N VAL A 5 -4.49 6.76 -6.17
CA VAL A 5 -3.51 7.09 -5.12
C VAL A 5 -2.29 7.82 -5.69
N ILE A 6 -1.86 7.45 -6.90
CA ILE A 6 -0.78 8.13 -7.63
C ILE A 6 -1.22 9.52 -8.07
N LYS A 7 -2.46 9.67 -8.57
CA LYS A 7 -3.05 10.97 -8.92
C LYS A 7 -3.11 11.93 -7.73
N HIS A 8 -3.29 11.40 -6.52
CA HIS A 8 -3.25 12.17 -5.26
C HIS A 8 -1.83 12.38 -4.70
N GLY A 9 -0.78 12.15 -5.51
CA GLY A 9 0.59 12.54 -5.20
C GLY A 9 1.44 11.46 -4.54
N HIS A 10 0.98 10.20 -4.48
CA HIS A 10 1.83 9.12 -4.01
C HIS A 10 3.00 8.87 -4.97
N LYS A 11 4.22 8.86 -4.41
CA LYS A 11 5.44 8.42 -5.09
C LYS A 11 6.00 7.23 -4.33
N TYR A 12 6.29 6.16 -5.06
CA TYR A 12 6.89 4.95 -4.52
C TYR A 12 8.27 5.26 -3.93
N ASP A 13 8.52 4.78 -2.70
CA ASP A 13 9.80 4.95 -2.02
C ASP A 13 10.57 3.61 -1.92
N ALA A 14 11.56 3.45 -2.79
CA ALA A 14 12.37 2.25 -2.88
C ALA A 14 13.26 2.00 -1.64
N SER A 15 13.45 2.99 -0.76
CA SER A 15 14.24 2.80 0.46
C SER A 15 13.62 1.78 1.42
N TRP A 16 12.33 1.47 1.24
CA TRP A 16 11.60 0.48 2.04
C TRP A 16 11.65 -0.93 1.46
N ILE A 17 12.40 -1.13 0.37
CA ILE A 17 12.72 -2.44 -0.19
C ILE A 17 14.05 -2.89 0.42
N VAL A 18 13.97 -3.83 1.38
CA VAL A 18 15.14 -4.27 2.16
C VAL A 18 15.92 -5.43 1.51
N ARG A 19 15.41 -5.97 0.40
CA ARG A 19 16.02 -7.08 -0.33
C ARG A 19 16.47 -6.64 -1.73
N PRO A 20 17.45 -7.33 -2.33
CA PRO A 20 17.78 -7.12 -3.73
C PRO A 20 16.57 -7.35 -4.65
N MET A 21 16.45 -6.52 -5.67
CA MET A 21 15.42 -6.64 -6.71
C MET A 21 15.92 -7.59 -7.82
N TYR A 22 15.06 -8.49 -8.28
CA TYR A 22 15.33 -9.31 -9.46
C TYR A 22 15.07 -8.54 -10.77
N ALA A 23 15.59 -9.06 -11.89
CA ALA A 23 15.56 -8.36 -13.18
C ALA A 23 14.13 -8.13 -13.72
N ASP A 24 13.18 -8.97 -13.34
CA ASP A 24 11.77 -8.92 -13.71
C ASP A 24 10.90 -8.13 -12.72
N GLU A 25 11.47 -7.68 -11.60
CA GLU A 25 10.77 -6.91 -10.58
C GLU A 25 10.85 -5.40 -10.84
N THR A 26 9.82 -4.69 -10.39
CA THR A 26 9.79 -3.23 -10.36
C THR A 26 9.57 -2.76 -8.92
N ILE A 27 9.94 -1.52 -8.63
CA ILE A 27 9.65 -0.89 -7.33
C ILE A 27 8.15 -0.99 -7.00
N GLU A 28 7.29 -0.78 -8.00
CA GLU A 28 5.84 -0.88 -7.85
C GLU A 28 5.38 -2.29 -7.50
N THR A 29 5.86 -3.32 -8.21
CA THR A 29 5.44 -4.71 -7.95
C THR A 29 5.90 -5.17 -6.57
N LEU A 30 7.11 -4.81 -6.16
CA LEU A 30 7.66 -5.11 -4.84
C LEU A 30 6.85 -4.43 -3.72
N LEU A 31 6.64 -3.12 -3.81
CA LEU A 31 5.91 -2.38 -2.77
C LEU A 31 4.43 -2.78 -2.74
N CYS A 32 3.81 -3.09 -3.89
CA CYS A 32 2.45 -3.65 -3.95
C CYS A 32 2.33 -5.02 -3.29
N GLY A 33 3.43 -5.78 -3.22
CA GLY A 33 3.50 -7.07 -2.53
C GLY A 33 3.59 -6.96 -1.00
N HIS A 34 3.73 -5.77 -0.42
CA HIS A 34 3.74 -5.62 1.03
C HIS A 34 2.41 -6.06 1.64
N SER A 35 2.49 -6.82 2.74
CA SER A 35 1.34 -7.39 3.46
C SER A 35 0.24 -6.36 3.77
N GLU A 36 0.62 -5.13 4.11
CA GLU A 36 -0.28 -4.03 4.45
C GLU A 36 -1.10 -3.59 3.23
N ARG A 37 -0.46 -3.52 2.05
CA ARG A 37 -1.14 -3.19 0.80
C ARG A 37 -2.05 -4.32 0.35
N LEU A 38 -1.60 -5.57 0.48
CA LEU A 38 -2.42 -6.74 0.18
C LEU A 38 -3.65 -6.83 1.09
N ALA A 39 -3.51 -6.56 2.38
CA ALA A 39 -4.63 -6.56 3.33
C ALA A 39 -5.67 -5.49 2.98
N MET A 40 -5.24 -4.27 2.61
CA MET A 40 -6.15 -3.23 2.12
C MET A 40 -6.84 -3.64 0.81
N ALA A 41 -6.08 -4.19 -0.14
CA ALA A 41 -6.61 -4.64 -1.42
C ALA A 41 -7.68 -5.72 -1.22
N ALA A 42 -7.41 -6.73 -0.38
CA ALA A 42 -8.36 -7.78 -0.03
C ALA A 42 -9.64 -7.19 0.58
N HIS A 43 -9.52 -6.25 1.52
CA HIS A 43 -10.68 -5.57 2.08
C HIS A 43 -11.53 -4.89 1.00
N PHE A 44 -10.93 -4.07 0.14
CA PHE A 44 -11.68 -3.33 -0.90
C PHE A 44 -12.25 -4.21 -2.01
N ILE A 45 -11.64 -5.37 -2.27
CA ILE A 45 -12.19 -6.36 -3.21
C ILE A 45 -13.48 -6.96 -2.64
N HIS A 46 -13.52 -7.24 -1.32
CA HIS A 46 -14.66 -7.88 -0.66
C HIS A 46 -15.75 -6.90 -0.19
N ASP A 47 -15.38 -5.73 0.33
CA ASP A 47 -16.30 -4.70 0.81
C ASP A 47 -15.91 -3.35 0.20
N ARG A 48 -16.80 -2.82 -0.65
CA ARG A 48 -16.63 -1.51 -1.29
C ARG A 48 -17.15 -0.36 -0.46
N LYS A 49 -17.80 -0.62 0.68
CA LYS A 49 -18.33 0.43 1.55
C LYS A 49 -17.18 1.02 2.37
N PRO A 50 -17.15 2.35 2.59
CA PRO A 50 -16.20 2.97 3.49
C PRO A 50 -16.52 2.53 4.93
N LYS A 51 -15.91 1.43 5.34
CA LYS A 51 -15.87 0.99 6.73
C LYS A 51 -14.50 1.28 7.29
N ARG A 52 -14.44 1.53 8.59
CA ARG A 52 -13.16 1.64 9.29
C ARG A 52 -12.37 0.34 9.12
N ILE A 53 -11.26 0.40 8.41
CA ILE A 53 -10.29 -0.68 8.29
C ILE A 53 -9.25 -0.51 9.40
N GLN A 54 -9.04 -1.54 10.21
CA GLN A 54 -7.93 -1.59 11.14
C GLN A 54 -6.91 -2.62 10.67
N LEU A 55 -5.69 -2.17 10.40
CA LEU A 55 -4.57 -3.02 10.02
C LEU A 55 -3.61 -3.12 11.20
N THR A 56 -3.36 -4.34 11.65
CA THR A 56 -2.39 -4.64 12.71
C THR A 56 -1.29 -5.51 12.14
N LYS A 57 -0.03 -5.21 12.50
CA LYS A 57 1.14 -5.99 12.10
C LYS A 57 2.04 -6.18 13.31
N ASN A 58 2.65 -7.35 13.43
CA ASN A 58 3.61 -7.64 14.51
C ASN A 58 4.91 -6.83 14.36
N LEU A 59 5.23 -6.46 13.12
CA LEU A 59 6.38 -5.63 12.77
C LEU A 59 5.96 -4.19 12.49
N ARG A 60 6.92 -3.28 12.60
CA ARG A 60 6.74 -1.88 12.18
C ARG A 60 6.32 -1.83 10.71
N ILE A 61 5.25 -1.11 10.44
CA ILE A 61 4.77 -0.91 9.07
C ILE A 61 5.79 -0.06 8.29
N CYS A 62 5.98 -0.41 7.02
CA CYS A 62 6.89 0.28 6.13
C CYS A 62 6.47 1.75 5.91
N GLY A 63 7.42 2.69 5.82
CA GLY A 63 7.09 4.12 5.66
C GLY A 63 6.33 4.46 4.38
N ASP A 64 6.60 3.73 3.30
CA ASP A 64 5.81 3.81 2.06
C ASP A 64 4.34 3.38 2.29
N CYS A 65 4.14 2.25 2.97
CA CYS A 65 2.84 1.69 3.33
C CYS A 65 2.06 2.67 4.23
N HIS A 66 2.71 3.27 5.23
CA HIS A 66 2.12 4.31 6.07
C HIS A 66 1.57 5.48 5.26
N ARG A 67 2.33 5.98 4.28
CA ARG A 67 1.89 7.09 3.42
C ARG A 67 0.70 6.70 2.55
N VAL A 68 0.72 5.49 1.99
CA VAL A 68 -0.38 4.95 1.17
C VAL A 68 -1.65 4.81 2.00
N THR A 69 -1.58 4.21 3.18
CA THR A 69 -2.73 4.05 4.07
C THR A 69 -3.32 5.41 4.44
N LYS A 70 -2.48 6.41 4.72
CA LYS A 70 -2.93 7.79 4.96
C LYS A 70 -3.69 8.37 3.76
N LEU A 71 -3.17 8.22 2.55
CA LEU A 71 -3.82 8.74 1.34
C LEU A 71 -5.14 8.01 1.04
N ILE A 72 -5.18 6.69 1.19
CA ILE A 72 -6.41 5.91 1.00
C ILE A 72 -7.50 6.38 1.97
N ALA A 73 -7.16 6.60 3.24
CA ALA A 73 -8.10 7.10 4.24
C ALA A 73 -8.62 8.53 3.94
N LEU A 74 -7.89 9.32 3.17
CA LEU A 74 -8.35 10.64 2.70
C LEU A 74 -9.22 10.54 1.44
N ILE A 75 -8.92 9.60 0.53
CA ILE A 75 -9.64 9.44 -0.74
C ILE A 75 -10.99 8.76 -0.53
N TYR A 76 -11.07 7.75 0.34
CA TYR A 76 -12.22 6.84 0.47
C TYR A 76 -12.94 6.99 1.83
N GLN A 77 -13.24 8.24 2.23
CA GLN A 77 -13.99 8.53 3.46
C GLN A 77 -15.44 8.04 3.42
#